data_AF-A0A930UPA5-F1
#
_entry.id   AF-A0A930UPA5-F1
#
_cell.length_a   1.000
_cell.length_b   1.000
_cell.length_c   1.000
_cell.angle_alpha   90.00
_cell.angle_beta   90.00
_cell.angle_gamma   90.00
#
_symmetry.space_group_name_H-M   'P 1'
#
loop_
_entity.id
_entity.type
_entity.pdbx_description
1 polymer ?
#
loop_
_entity_poly.entity_id
_entity_poly.type
_entity_poly.pdbx_seq_one_letter_code
_entity_poly.pdbx_strand_id
1 'polypeptide(L)'
;MHLVEYGKIVSGWTAVNVYHYIIHGPSEKTIEELREGLPKLHADARSKPGPTERPLSYAKKARSMDSASGIRLYFDNPNKGVDAQAIYSSEGFLVLAGSSGPREVKKYFTSANRVRRGNLIDRGEIEFRGDRLYFVHDVLFNSPSTAAELVSGASQNGRVVWKDKNGKTLKEIQQGSS
;
A
#
# COMPACT_ATOMS: atom_id res chain seq x y z
N MET A 1 -8.85 16.34 19.50
CA MET A 1 -9.15 15.82 18.15
C MET A 1 -8.14 16.43 17.18
N HIS A 2 -7.35 15.62 16.49
CA HIS A 2 -6.25 16.11 15.63
C HIS A 2 -6.83 16.79 14.38
N LEU A 3 -6.31 17.94 13.94
CA LEU A 3 -6.83 18.70 12.78
C LEU A 3 -6.95 17.85 11.49
N VAL A 4 -6.08 16.84 11.38
CA VAL A 4 -6.06 15.87 10.27
C VAL A 4 -7.28 14.93 10.29
N GLU A 5 -7.75 14.53 11.47
CA GLU A 5 -8.97 13.73 11.63
C GLU A 5 -10.21 14.54 11.25
N TYR A 6 -10.28 15.79 11.71
CA TYR A 6 -11.37 16.71 11.36
C TYR A 6 -11.40 16.99 9.85
N GLY A 7 -10.23 17.23 9.23
CA GLY A 7 -10.13 17.48 7.78
C GLY A 7 -10.57 16.29 6.91
N LYS A 8 -10.37 15.05 7.37
CA LYS A 8 -10.81 13.84 6.65
C LYS A 8 -12.32 13.62 6.76
N ILE A 9 -12.89 13.86 7.95
CA ILE A 9 -14.33 13.67 8.21
C ILE A 9 -15.17 14.71 7.45
N VAL A 10 -14.67 15.94 7.32
CA VAL A 10 -15.45 17.06 6.75
C VAL A 10 -15.38 17.14 5.22
N SER A 11 -14.32 16.62 4.57
CA SER A 11 -14.08 16.92 3.14
C SER A 11 -14.43 15.82 2.12
N GLY A 12 -14.45 14.54 2.47
CA GLY A 12 -14.94 13.48 1.56
C GLY A 12 -14.17 13.24 0.25
N TRP A 13 -12.91 13.68 0.07
CA TRP A 13 -12.13 13.50 -1.18
C TRP A 13 -10.73 12.85 -1.03
N THR A 14 -10.26 12.29 -2.17
CA THR A 14 -9.03 11.51 -2.36
C THR A 14 -7.74 12.35 -2.47
N ALA A 15 -6.61 11.68 -2.24
CA ALA A 15 -5.27 12.17 -1.91
C ALA A 15 -4.56 13.19 -2.84
N VAL A 16 -5.16 13.65 -3.95
CA VAL A 16 -4.44 14.50 -4.91
C VAL A 16 -4.26 15.95 -4.41
N ASN A 17 -5.06 16.40 -3.43
CA ASN A 17 -5.02 17.82 -3.02
C ASN A 17 -4.47 18.08 -1.60
N VAL A 18 -4.05 17.04 -0.87
CA VAL A 18 -3.51 17.20 0.49
C VAL A 18 -2.12 17.86 0.47
N TYR A 19 -1.30 17.56 -0.55
CA TYR A 19 0.04 18.12 -0.66
C TYR A 19 0.05 19.63 -0.95
N HIS A 20 -0.84 20.12 -1.80
CA HIS A 20 -0.93 21.56 -2.11
C HIS A 20 -1.48 22.36 -0.91
N TYR A 21 -2.45 21.79 -0.18
CA TYR A 21 -3.07 22.41 0.99
C TYR A 21 -2.11 22.54 2.18
N ILE A 22 -1.24 21.55 2.40
CA ILE A 22 -0.26 21.57 3.51
C ILE A 22 0.88 22.57 3.25
N ILE A 23 1.29 22.75 2.00
CA ILE A 23 2.45 23.59 1.64
C ILE A 23 2.07 25.06 1.41
N HIS A 24 0.91 25.33 0.80
CA HIS A 24 0.55 26.69 0.37
C HIS A 24 -0.67 27.27 1.09
N GLY A 25 -1.40 26.48 1.89
CA GLY A 25 -2.72 26.86 2.41
C GLY A 25 -3.76 27.02 1.29
N PRO A 26 -5.07 26.95 1.58
CA PRO A 26 -6.08 27.29 0.58
C PRO A 26 -6.12 28.80 0.34
N SER A 27 -6.23 29.21 -0.93
CA SER A 27 -6.66 30.58 -1.23
C SER A 27 -8.13 30.77 -0.81
N GLU A 28 -8.55 31.99 -0.46
CA GLU A 28 -9.95 32.27 -0.06
C GLU A 28 -10.97 31.76 -1.08
N LYS A 29 -10.64 31.89 -2.37
CA LYS A 29 -11.44 31.34 -3.48
C LYS A 29 -11.64 29.82 -3.38
N THR A 30 -10.61 29.09 -2.97
CA THR A 30 -10.66 27.63 -2.78
C THR A 30 -11.55 27.24 -1.59
N ILE A 31 -11.62 28.08 -0.55
CA ILE A 31 -12.49 27.83 0.61
C ILE A 31 -13.95 28.02 0.25
N GLU A 32 -14.30 29.06 -0.51
CA GLU A 32 -15.68 29.30 -0.92
C GLU A 32 -16.18 28.24 -1.91
N GLU A 33 -15.36 27.86 -2.91
CA GLU A 33 -15.68 26.78 -3.85
C GLU A 33 -15.93 25.45 -3.13
N LEU A 34 -15.16 25.15 -2.07
CA LEU A 34 -15.37 23.96 -1.23
C LEU A 34 -16.65 24.06 -0.38
N ARG A 35 -16.99 25.25 0.12
CA ARG A 35 -18.17 25.50 0.94
C ARG A 35 -19.47 25.35 0.14
N GLU A 36 -19.47 25.80 -1.11
CA GLU A 36 -20.60 25.64 -2.04
C GLU A 36 -20.75 24.19 -2.55
N GLY A 37 -19.65 23.42 -2.62
CA GLY A 37 -19.63 22.02 -3.06
C GLY A 37 -20.06 21.00 -1.99
N LEU A 38 -19.94 21.33 -0.70
CA LEU A 38 -20.21 20.43 0.43
C LEU A 38 -21.63 19.79 0.42
N PRO A 39 -22.70 20.54 0.10
CA PRO A 39 -24.06 19.99 0.06
C PRO A 39 -24.24 18.92 -1.05
N LYS A 40 -23.50 19.03 -2.16
CA LYS A 40 -23.57 18.09 -3.29
C LYS A 40 -22.84 16.78 -2.97
N LEU A 41 -21.75 16.84 -2.21
CA LEU A 41 -20.99 15.68 -1.73
C LEU A 41 -21.75 14.84 -0.70
N HIS A 42 -22.54 15.48 0.17
CA HIS A 42 -23.33 14.79 1.18
C HIS A 42 -24.46 13.93 0.59
N ALA A 43 -24.91 14.24 -0.63
CA ALA A 43 -25.90 13.45 -1.36
C ALA A 43 -25.28 12.17 -1.96
N ASP A 44 -24.06 12.26 -2.50
CA ASP A 44 -23.34 11.13 -3.11
C ASP A 44 -22.68 10.18 -2.08
N ALA A 45 -22.39 10.66 -0.88
CA ALA A 45 -21.79 9.83 0.17
C ALA A 45 -22.79 8.81 0.77
N ARG A 46 -24.11 9.07 0.69
CA ARG A 46 -25.15 8.14 1.15
C ARG A 46 -25.41 6.97 0.19
N SER A 47 -24.88 7.02 -1.03
CA SER A 47 -25.03 5.99 -2.06
C SER A 47 -23.76 5.16 -2.31
N LYS A 48 -22.62 5.53 -1.71
CA LYS A 48 -21.39 4.73 -1.77
C LYS A 48 -21.36 3.74 -0.60
N PRO A 49 -21.13 2.43 -0.84
CA PRO A 49 -20.89 1.51 0.26
C PRO A 49 -19.68 2.01 1.06
N GLY A 50 -19.79 1.96 2.40
CA GLY A 50 -18.68 2.27 3.33
C GLY A 50 -17.45 1.40 3.06
N PRO A 51 -16.35 1.56 3.84
CA PRO A 51 -15.11 0.80 3.62
C PRO A 51 -15.46 -0.68 3.51
N THR A 52 -15.41 -1.17 2.28
CA THR A 52 -15.96 -2.47 1.91
C THR A 52 -15.13 -3.46 2.68
N GLU A 53 -15.81 -4.24 3.54
CA GLU A 53 -15.23 -5.34 4.29
C GLU A 53 -14.22 -6.07 3.39
N ARG A 54 -13.07 -6.46 3.97
CA ARG A 54 -12.09 -7.33 3.28
C ARG A 54 -12.89 -8.37 2.50
N PRO A 55 -12.79 -8.46 1.16
CA PRO A 55 -13.45 -9.55 0.47
C PRO A 55 -12.97 -10.82 1.16
N LEU A 56 -13.86 -11.58 1.79
CA LEU A 56 -13.49 -12.75 2.58
C LEU A 56 -12.59 -13.72 1.77
N SER A 57 -12.64 -13.63 0.44
CA SER A 57 -11.72 -14.27 -0.49
C SER A 57 -10.24 -13.94 -0.23
N TYR A 58 -9.85 -12.69 0.03
CA TYR A 58 -8.46 -12.28 0.23
C TYR A 58 -7.89 -12.79 1.55
N ALA A 59 -8.62 -12.69 2.66
CA ALA A 59 -8.17 -13.20 3.96
C ALA A 59 -8.11 -14.73 4.01
N LYS A 60 -9.06 -15.41 3.34
CA LYS A 60 -9.05 -16.86 3.18
C LYS A 60 -7.87 -17.32 2.32
N LYS A 61 -7.57 -16.60 1.23
CA LYS A 61 -6.45 -16.87 0.32
C LYS A 61 -5.08 -16.61 0.96
N ALA A 62 -4.97 -15.58 1.79
CA ALA A 62 -3.76 -15.35 2.59
C ALA A 62 -3.49 -16.50 3.56
N ARG A 63 -4.52 -16.98 4.27
CA ARG A 63 -4.42 -18.12 5.20
C ARG A 63 -4.08 -19.44 4.48
N SER A 64 -4.63 -19.69 3.28
CA SER A 64 -4.24 -20.87 2.49
C SER A 64 -2.79 -20.78 2.01
N MET A 65 -2.34 -19.60 1.58
CA MET A 65 -0.96 -19.41 1.10
C MET A 65 0.10 -19.58 2.20
N ASP A 66 -0.19 -19.18 3.44
CA ASP A 66 0.71 -19.41 4.58
C ASP A 66 0.81 -20.90 4.95
N SER A 67 -0.28 -21.65 4.73
CA SER A 67 -0.38 -23.07 5.09
C SER A 67 0.04 -24.03 3.96
N ALA A 68 0.03 -23.58 2.70
CA ALA A 68 0.21 -24.43 1.52
C ALA A 68 1.44 -24.01 0.71
N SER A 69 2.53 -24.78 0.83
CA SER A 69 3.62 -24.96 -0.14
C SER A 69 4.25 -23.69 -0.79
N GLY A 70 4.02 -22.50 -0.24
CA GLY A 70 4.53 -21.26 -0.78
C GLY A 70 6.03 -21.08 -0.51
N ILE A 71 6.73 -20.42 -1.44
CA ILE A 71 8.14 -20.11 -1.29
C ILE A 71 8.26 -18.85 -0.44
N ARG A 72 8.91 -18.96 0.72
CA ARG A 72 9.25 -17.82 1.57
C ARG A 72 10.35 -16.99 0.91
N LEU A 73 10.08 -15.69 0.77
CA LEU A 73 10.97 -14.72 0.16
C LEU A 73 11.19 -13.53 1.09
N TYR A 74 12.33 -12.91 0.93
CA TYR A 74 12.83 -11.79 1.71
C TYR A 74 13.28 -10.68 0.77
N PHE A 75 12.98 -9.45 1.14
CA PHE A 75 13.53 -8.25 0.54
C PHE A 75 14.11 -7.41 1.65
N ASP A 76 15.42 -7.52 1.81
CA ASP A 76 16.21 -6.71 2.73
C ASP A 76 17.10 -5.74 1.95
N ASN A 77 16.96 -4.46 2.25
CA ASN A 77 17.84 -3.41 1.75
C ASN A 77 17.98 -2.31 2.81
N PRO A 78 18.96 -2.45 3.72
CA PRO A 78 19.15 -1.51 4.83
C PRO A 78 19.41 -0.08 4.35
N ASN A 79 20.16 0.07 3.25
CA ASN A 79 20.46 1.38 2.65
C ASN A 79 19.22 2.12 2.14
N LYS A 80 18.13 1.39 1.87
CA LYS A 80 16.84 1.95 1.44
C LYS A 80 15.77 1.85 2.54
N GLY A 81 16.13 1.38 3.73
CA GLY A 81 15.20 1.17 4.85
C GLY A 81 14.12 0.13 4.58
N VAL A 82 14.41 -0.88 3.75
CA VAL A 82 13.47 -1.95 3.40
C VAL A 82 13.80 -3.21 4.17
N ASP A 83 12.80 -3.77 4.84
CA ASP A 83 12.87 -5.08 5.50
C ASP A 83 11.49 -5.72 5.38
N ALA A 84 11.34 -6.63 4.42
CA ALA A 84 10.05 -7.24 4.11
C ALA A 84 10.15 -8.74 3.87
N GLN A 85 9.08 -9.44 4.24
CA GLN A 85 8.91 -10.86 4.05
C GLN A 85 7.65 -11.14 3.24
N ALA A 86 7.73 -12.15 2.39
CA ALA A 86 6.62 -12.52 1.54
C ALA A 86 6.55 -14.03 1.28
N ILE A 87 5.38 -14.49 0.84
CA ILE A 87 5.14 -15.84 0.36
C ILE A 87 4.71 -15.76 -1.09
N TYR A 88 5.43 -16.47 -1.95
CA TYR A 88 5.08 -16.64 -3.35
C TYR A 88 4.49 -18.02 -3.61
N SER A 89 3.31 -18.07 -4.22
CA SER A 89 2.66 -19.31 -4.63
C SER A 89 1.90 -19.13 -5.94
N SER A 90 1.23 -20.18 -6.42
CA SER A 90 0.31 -20.12 -7.56
C SER A 90 -0.87 -19.17 -7.33
N GLU A 91 -1.19 -18.85 -6.07
CA GLU A 91 -2.30 -17.99 -5.69
C GLU A 91 -1.96 -16.49 -5.73
N GLY A 92 -0.67 -16.15 -5.68
CA GLY A 92 -0.19 -14.77 -5.80
C GLY A 92 1.07 -14.50 -4.98
N PHE A 93 1.23 -13.24 -4.57
CA PHE A 93 2.38 -12.76 -3.82
C PHE A 93 1.93 -12.08 -2.52
N LEU A 94 2.03 -12.78 -1.40
CA LEU A 94 1.56 -12.31 -0.09
C LEU A 94 2.69 -11.63 0.67
N VAL A 95 2.63 -10.32 0.87
CA VAL A 95 3.54 -9.61 1.78
C VAL A 95 3.00 -9.73 3.19
N LEU A 96 3.86 -10.06 4.13
CA LEU A 96 3.44 -10.43 5.47
C LEU A 96 3.43 -9.23 6.42
N ALA A 97 2.55 -9.31 7.41
CA ALA A 97 2.54 -8.40 8.55
C ALA A 97 3.93 -8.34 9.20
N GLY A 98 4.31 -7.15 9.68
CA GLY A 98 5.65 -6.86 10.20
C GLY A 98 6.65 -6.40 9.13
N SER A 99 6.36 -6.61 7.84
CA SER A 99 7.17 -6.04 6.76
C SER A 99 7.17 -4.51 6.82
N SER A 100 8.27 -3.89 6.40
CA SER A 100 8.48 -2.45 6.50
C SER A 100 9.29 -1.88 5.33
N GLY A 101 9.14 -0.57 5.14
CA GLY A 101 9.83 0.17 4.09
C GLY A 101 9.86 1.67 4.38
N PRO A 102 10.45 2.48 3.49
CA PRO A 102 10.48 3.93 3.67
C PRO A 102 9.08 4.54 3.55
N ARG A 103 8.78 5.54 4.38
CA ARG A 103 7.55 6.36 4.25
C ARG A 103 7.53 7.09 2.90
N GLU A 104 8.65 7.69 2.54
CA GLU A 104 8.78 8.45 1.30
C GLU A 104 8.82 7.56 0.07
N VAL A 105 8.34 8.10 -1.05
CA VAL A 105 8.42 7.45 -2.36
C VAL A 105 9.33 8.25 -3.28
N LYS A 106 10.04 7.56 -4.16
CA LYS A 106 10.85 8.20 -5.20
C LYS A 106 9.96 8.72 -6.33
N LYS A 107 10.51 9.61 -7.16
CA LYS A 107 9.81 10.24 -8.30
C LYS A 107 9.18 9.24 -9.28
N TYR A 108 9.84 8.09 -9.45
CA TYR A 108 9.45 7.01 -10.35
C TYR A 108 8.55 5.95 -9.68
N PHE A 109 7.93 6.28 -8.54
CA PHE A 109 6.87 5.49 -7.94
C PHE A 109 5.54 5.73 -8.67
N THR A 110 4.96 4.66 -9.20
CA THR A 110 3.81 4.68 -10.10
C THR A 110 2.56 5.23 -9.44
N SER A 111 1.75 5.93 -10.23
CA SER A 111 0.45 6.47 -9.77
C SER A 111 -0.48 5.36 -9.27
N ALA A 112 -0.51 4.21 -9.94
CA ALA A 112 -1.28 3.05 -9.52
C ALA A 112 -0.91 2.59 -8.10
N ASN A 113 0.40 2.50 -7.79
CA ASN A 113 0.84 2.12 -6.45
C ASN A 113 0.68 3.24 -5.41
N ARG A 114 0.60 4.53 -5.81
CA ARG A 114 0.17 5.61 -4.90
C ARG A 114 -1.25 5.42 -4.44
N VAL A 115 -2.17 5.19 -5.39
CA VAL A 115 -3.58 4.92 -5.08
C VAL A 115 -3.70 3.67 -4.20
N ARG A 116 -2.99 2.58 -4.56
CA ARG A 116 -2.98 1.35 -3.77
C ARG A 116 -2.49 1.58 -2.34
N ARG A 117 -1.36 2.30 -2.16
CA ARG A 117 -0.82 2.61 -0.83
C ARG A 117 -1.81 3.41 0.00
N GLY A 118 -2.50 4.40 -0.58
CA GLY A 118 -3.58 5.13 0.07
C GLY A 118 -4.71 4.20 0.54
N ASN A 119 -5.22 3.37 -0.36
CA ASN A 119 -6.30 2.42 -0.02
C ASN A 119 -5.90 1.43 1.08
N LEU A 120 -4.64 0.97 1.12
CA LEU A 120 -4.16 0.06 2.18
C LEU A 120 -4.06 0.76 3.53
N ILE A 121 -3.70 2.06 3.53
CA ILE A 121 -3.70 2.88 4.75
C ILE A 121 -5.14 3.11 5.24
N ASP A 122 -6.06 3.45 4.33
CA ASP A 122 -7.46 3.69 4.67
C ASP A 122 -8.14 2.43 5.24
N ARG A 123 -7.65 1.23 4.87
CA ARG A 123 -8.11 -0.06 5.40
C ARG A 123 -7.39 -0.50 6.69
N GLY A 124 -6.37 0.22 7.14
CA GLY A 124 -5.54 -0.19 8.27
C GLY A 124 -4.69 -1.44 8.02
N GLU A 125 -4.43 -1.78 6.75
CA GLU A 125 -3.53 -2.87 6.37
C GLU A 125 -2.07 -2.42 6.43
N ILE A 126 -1.85 -1.12 6.25
CA ILE A 126 -0.56 -0.45 6.32
C ILE A 126 -0.68 0.79 7.17
N GLU A 127 0.38 1.13 7.90
CA GLU A 127 0.46 2.38 8.63
C GLU A 127 1.86 3.01 8.54
N PHE A 128 1.93 4.29 8.91
CA PHE A 128 3.19 4.99 9.06
C PHE A 128 3.56 5.12 10.52
N ARG A 129 4.79 4.75 10.87
CA ARG A 129 5.38 5.02 12.19
C ARG A 129 6.68 5.78 11.96
N GLY A 130 6.68 7.07 12.29
CA GLY A 130 7.80 7.97 11.97
C GLY A 130 8.04 8.08 10.45
N ASP A 131 9.28 7.83 10.05
CA ASP A 131 9.80 7.84 8.67
C ASP A 131 9.63 6.50 7.93
N ARG A 132 8.95 5.53 8.56
CA ARG A 132 8.77 4.18 8.02
C ARG A 132 7.30 3.84 7.80
N LEU A 133 7.09 2.98 6.81
CA LEU A 133 5.86 2.26 6.53
C LEU A 133 5.95 0.87 7.16
N TYR A 134 4.83 0.40 7.73
CA TYR A 134 4.68 -0.94 8.29
C TYR A 134 3.42 -1.61 7.74
N PHE A 135 3.53 -2.89 7.40
CA PHE A 135 2.39 -3.76 7.13
C PHE A 135 1.84 -4.27 8.46
N VAL A 136 0.61 -3.88 8.78
CA VAL A 136 -0.10 -4.33 10.00
C VAL A 136 -0.75 -5.69 9.77
N HIS A 137 -1.13 -5.95 8.52
CA HIS A 137 -1.76 -7.19 8.08
C HIS A 137 -1.04 -7.77 6.86
N ASP A 138 -1.27 -9.05 6.58
CA ASP A 138 -0.82 -9.65 5.33
C ASP A 138 -1.59 -9.06 4.15
N VAL A 139 -0.87 -8.69 3.10
CA VAL A 139 -1.43 -8.04 1.91
C VAL A 139 -1.05 -8.83 0.68
N LEU A 140 -2.07 -9.28 -0.07
CA LEU A 140 -1.87 -10.02 -1.30
C LEU A 140 -1.72 -9.07 -2.51
N PHE A 141 -0.73 -9.39 -3.33
CA PHE A 141 -0.41 -8.69 -4.56
C PHE A 141 -0.52 -9.63 -5.76
N ASN A 142 -0.87 -9.05 -6.90
CA ASN A 142 -0.98 -9.76 -8.17
C ASN A 142 0.39 -10.02 -8.82
N SER A 143 1.46 -9.38 -8.32
CA SER A 143 2.81 -9.61 -8.85
C SER A 143 3.90 -9.27 -7.81
N PRO A 144 5.07 -9.93 -7.89
CA PRO A 144 6.23 -9.62 -7.04
C PRO A 144 6.77 -8.20 -7.27
N SER A 145 6.66 -7.65 -8.48
CA SER A 145 7.12 -6.29 -8.79
C SER A 145 6.23 -5.23 -8.18
N THR A 146 4.90 -5.43 -8.21
CA THR A 146 3.96 -4.52 -7.54
C THR A 146 4.20 -4.49 -6.02
N ALA A 147 4.46 -5.65 -5.42
CA ALA A 147 4.80 -5.75 -4.00
C ALA A 147 6.14 -5.06 -3.69
N ALA A 148 7.19 -5.34 -4.48
CA ALA A 148 8.50 -4.73 -4.29
C ALA A 148 8.46 -3.21 -4.39
N GLU A 149 7.70 -2.69 -5.37
CA GLU A 149 7.55 -1.25 -5.54
C GLU A 149 6.85 -0.62 -4.35
N LEU A 150 5.72 -1.19 -3.91
CA LEU A 150 4.95 -0.65 -2.79
C LEU A 150 5.75 -0.64 -1.49
N VAL A 151 6.46 -1.74 -1.20
CA VAL A 151 7.34 -1.86 -0.03
C VAL A 151 8.48 -0.84 -0.09
N SER A 152 9.20 -0.77 -1.21
CA SER A 152 10.43 0.04 -1.30
C SER A 152 10.19 1.52 -1.61
N GLY A 153 8.95 1.90 -1.94
CA GLY A 153 8.63 3.27 -2.38
C GLY A 153 9.29 3.64 -3.72
N ALA A 154 9.75 2.66 -4.49
CA ALA A 154 10.52 2.84 -5.72
C ALA A 154 10.25 1.70 -6.69
N SER A 155 10.20 1.95 -8.00
CA SER A 155 10.12 0.86 -8.98
C SER A 155 11.30 -0.10 -8.83
N GLN A 156 11.04 -1.40 -8.67
CA GLN A 156 12.03 -2.46 -8.50
C GLN A 156 11.64 -3.69 -9.34
N ASN A 157 12.65 -4.45 -9.79
CA ASN A 157 12.40 -5.74 -10.42
C ASN A 157 12.14 -6.80 -9.35
N GLY A 158 10.87 -7.13 -9.13
CA GLY A 158 10.44 -8.09 -8.12
C GLY A 158 11.13 -9.46 -8.25
N ARG A 159 11.42 -9.91 -9.47
CA ARG A 159 12.04 -11.22 -9.68
C ARG A 159 13.51 -11.28 -9.23
N VAL A 160 14.13 -10.12 -8.97
CA VAL A 160 15.54 -9.99 -8.58
C VAL A 160 15.70 -9.59 -7.11
N VAL A 161 14.85 -8.68 -6.62
CA VAL A 161 14.98 -8.17 -5.25
C VAL A 161 14.47 -9.15 -4.19
N TRP A 162 13.47 -9.96 -4.54
CA TRP A 162 12.95 -11.00 -3.65
C TRP A 162 13.84 -12.24 -3.75
N LYS A 163 14.36 -12.67 -2.61
CA LYS A 163 15.27 -13.80 -2.47
C LYS A 163 14.78 -14.81 -1.45
N ASP A 164 15.09 -16.08 -1.62
CA ASP A 164 14.86 -17.07 -0.57
C ASP A 164 15.89 -16.93 0.58
N LYS A 165 15.77 -17.80 1.59
CA LYS A 165 16.72 -17.87 2.71
C LYS A 165 18.16 -18.20 2.30
N ASN A 166 18.36 -18.77 1.11
CA ASN A 166 19.67 -19.13 0.57
C ASN A 166 20.25 -18.01 -0.31
N GLY A 167 19.55 -16.87 -0.41
CA GLY A 167 19.95 -15.73 -1.24
C GLY A 167 19.63 -15.89 -2.74
N LYS A 168 18.94 -16.98 -3.14
CA LYS A 168 18.55 -17.24 -4.52
C LYS A 168 17.36 -16.36 -4.89
N THR A 169 17.46 -15.65 -6.00
CA THR A 169 16.40 -14.75 -6.49
C THR A 169 15.18 -15.53 -6.96
N LEU A 170 14.00 -14.91 -6.91
CA LEU A 170 12.78 -15.50 -7.46
C LEU A 170 12.94 -15.90 -8.94
N LYS A 171 13.70 -15.12 -9.73
CA LYS A 171 14.03 -15.45 -11.13
C LYS A 171 14.74 -16.80 -11.23
N GLU A 172 15.79 -17.02 -10.45
CA GLU A 172 16.57 -18.26 -10.45
C GLU A 172 15.74 -19.45 -9.94
N ILE A 173 14.85 -19.23 -8.98
CA ILE A 173 13.96 -20.28 -8.46
C ILE A 173 13.00 -20.75 -9.55
N GLN A 174 12.42 -19.81 -10.30
CA GLN A 174 11.52 -20.13 -11.42
C GLN A 174 12.25 -20.84 -12.57
N GLN A 175 13.50 -20.46 -12.87
CA GLN A 175 14.28 -21.04 -13.97
C GLN A 175 14.84 -22.43 -13.64
N GLY A 176 15.20 -22.68 -12.38
CA GLY A 176 15.70 -24.00 -11.94
C GLY A 176 14.60 -25.03 -11.66
N SER A 177 13.33 -24.68 -11.89
CA SER A 177 12.17 -25.58 -11.74
C SER A 177 11.60 -26.00 -13.10
N SER A 178 12.37 -25.82 -14.18
CA SER A 178 12.02 -26.20 -15.56
C SER A 178 12.78 -27.44 -16.00
#